data_AF-G9MRD6-F1
#
_entry.id   AF-G9MRD6-F1
#
_cell.length_a   1.000
_cell.length_b   1.000
_cell.length_c   1.000
_cell.angle_alpha   90.00
_cell.angle_beta   90.00
_cell.angle_gamma   90.00
#
_symmetry.space_group_name_H-M   'P 1'
#
loop_
_entity.id
_entity.type
_entity.pdbx_description
1 polymer ?
#
loop_
_entity_poly.entity_id
_entity_poly.type
_entity_poly.pdbx_seq_one_letter_code
_entity_poly.pdbx_strand_id
1 'polypeptide(L)'
;MAASKSSMPLLAALRCSRQAPLRLSRTQCLARPPRFYSTDADAPPPLLQKLKGDLKTAMRAKDAPRLSVLRSIMSANLNASKTTSPIRTDVQLVALIRKLQKSAQDAVADAQAAGREDLVQKENEQISILEEYIAGSGVQTLGEAEIKAVITQAIEAANGAGKAGKSLMGEVMKRVNAALEGKDMAMLFFFFYVCDGPADIHASELISSGSKFEGEIGYSRAVVVDDFVFVSGTTGYDYATGEISEDVVQQTEQTMINIDKALRDAGSSVSEVVRVRYILPDRSDFPLVWPVLRKWFGSVRPAATMVQSTLMVDEMKIEIEVTAKKGSSNEVPSKEESA
;
A
#
# COMPACT_ATOMS: atom_id res chain seq x y z
N MET A 1 45.85 78.27 45.00
CA MET A 1 45.99 79.67 44.53
C MET A 1 44.66 80.05 43.88
N ALA A 2 44.01 81.10 44.40
CA ALA A 2 42.80 81.80 43.91
C ALA A 2 41.52 80.96 43.65
N ALA A 3 40.39 81.13 44.39
CA ALA A 3 39.47 82.28 44.40
C ALA A 3 38.93 82.59 42.98
N SER A 4 37.64 82.71 42.69
CA SER A 4 36.72 83.70 43.27
C SER A 4 35.38 83.73 42.47
N LYS A 5 34.26 83.72 43.20
CA LYS A 5 33.04 84.58 43.09
C LYS A 5 32.30 84.68 41.74
N SER A 6 31.04 84.22 41.64
CA SER A 6 29.77 84.80 42.13
C SER A 6 29.16 85.87 41.22
N SER A 7 27.89 85.70 40.84
CA SER A 7 26.91 86.77 40.56
C SER A 7 25.60 86.10 40.11
N MET A 8 24.65 85.80 41.00
CA MET A 8 23.56 86.67 41.49
C MET A 8 22.30 86.68 40.59
N PRO A 9 21.11 86.84 41.22
CA PRO A 9 19.84 86.20 40.83
C PRO A 9 18.77 87.21 40.38
N LEU A 10 17.55 86.73 40.09
CA LEU A 10 16.21 87.32 40.39
C LEU A 10 15.16 86.68 39.44
N LEU A 11 14.19 85.91 39.96
CA LEU A 11 12.74 86.25 40.07
C LEU A 11 12.04 86.46 38.70
N ALA A 12 10.91 85.85 38.33
CA ALA A 12 9.91 85.07 39.05
C ALA A 12 8.93 84.38 38.07
N ALA A 13 8.22 83.36 38.58
CA ALA A 13 6.80 83.01 38.33
C ALA A 13 6.38 82.42 36.95
N LEU A 14 5.51 81.41 36.81
CA LEU A 14 4.51 80.79 37.69
C LEU A 14 4.02 79.44 37.06
N ARG A 15 3.67 78.47 37.92
CA ARG A 15 2.80 77.27 37.68
C ARG A 15 3.41 76.22 36.73
N CYS A 16 3.23 74.91 36.88
CA CYS A 16 2.15 74.14 37.47
C CYS A 16 2.68 72.70 37.73
N SER A 17 2.15 72.06 38.77
CA SER A 17 2.12 70.61 39.03
C SER A 17 3.40 69.78 38.77
N ARG A 18 4.11 69.48 39.87
CA ARG A 18 4.95 68.27 39.96
C ARG A 18 4.09 67.04 39.64
N GLN A 19 4.33 66.39 38.50
CA GLN A 19 4.02 64.98 38.35
C GLN A 19 5.32 64.20 38.39
N ALA A 20 5.41 63.35 39.41
CA ALA A 20 6.49 62.41 39.65
C ALA A 20 6.64 61.45 38.45
N PRO A 21 7.85 60.91 38.20
CA PRO A 21 8.09 60.01 37.09
C PRO A 21 7.21 58.76 37.25
N LEU A 22 6.32 58.55 36.27
CA LEU A 22 5.53 57.34 36.16
C LEU A 22 6.48 56.15 36.05
N ARG A 23 6.54 55.36 37.12
CA ARG A 23 7.08 54.00 37.10
C ARG A 23 6.32 53.25 36.01
N LEU A 24 7.02 52.81 34.97
CA LEU A 24 6.51 51.78 34.05
C LEU A 24 6.34 50.48 34.85
N SER A 25 5.16 50.28 35.43
CA SER A 25 4.68 48.95 35.81
C SER A 25 4.33 48.22 34.52
N ARG A 26 5.26 47.40 34.05
CA ARG A 26 5.06 46.46 32.96
C ARG A 26 4.17 45.32 33.45
N THR A 27 2.89 45.61 33.66
CA THR A 27 1.84 44.60 33.81
C THR A 27 1.11 44.51 32.48
N GLN A 28 1.81 43.95 31.48
CA GLN A 28 1.11 43.36 30.35
C GLN A 28 0.40 42.11 30.88
N CYS A 29 -0.81 42.30 31.40
CA CYS A 29 -1.80 41.24 31.46
C CYS A 29 -1.93 40.71 30.03
N LEU A 30 -1.30 39.57 29.76
CA LEU A 30 -1.56 38.77 28.58
C LEU A 30 -3.01 38.30 28.68
N ALA A 31 -3.94 39.13 28.23
CA ALA A 31 -5.28 38.70 27.90
C ALA A 31 -5.16 37.74 26.72
N ARG A 32 -4.90 36.46 27.04
CA ARG A 32 -5.07 35.36 26.09
C ARG A 32 -6.56 35.38 25.72
N PRO A 33 -6.93 35.51 24.44
CA PRO A 33 -8.31 35.30 24.06
C PRO A 33 -8.70 33.87 24.47
N PRO A 34 -9.94 33.63 24.91
CA PRO A 34 -10.41 32.27 25.13
C PRO A 34 -10.23 31.50 23.83
N ARG A 35 -9.38 30.46 23.87
CA ARG A 35 -9.35 29.47 22.79
C ARG A 35 -10.67 28.72 22.84
N PHE A 36 -11.59 29.09 21.96
CA PHE A 36 -12.72 28.23 21.64
C PHE A 36 -12.16 26.99 20.96
N TYR A 37 -12.02 25.88 21.72
CA TYR A 37 -11.95 24.55 21.12
C TYR A 37 -13.34 24.23 20.59
N SER A 38 -13.66 24.71 19.38
CA SER A 38 -14.71 24.08 18.59
C SER A 38 -14.08 22.82 18.00
N THR A 39 -14.06 21.73 18.76
CA THR A 39 -14.20 20.45 18.10
C THR A 39 -15.64 20.45 17.57
N ASP A 40 -15.81 20.39 16.26
CA ASP A 40 -17.08 19.96 15.68
C ASP A 40 -17.37 18.58 16.28
N ALA A 41 -18.10 18.57 17.39
CA ALA A 41 -18.63 17.36 17.98
C ALA A 41 -19.87 17.05 17.16
N ASP A 42 -19.66 16.50 15.97
CA ASP A 42 -20.74 15.85 15.23
C ASP A 42 -21.47 14.93 16.20
N ALA A 43 -22.80 15.06 16.24
CA ALA A 43 -23.62 14.32 17.18
C ALA A 43 -23.27 12.82 17.07
N PRO A 44 -23.02 12.12 18.19
CA PRO A 44 -22.62 10.72 18.13
C PRO A 44 -23.69 9.92 17.37
N PRO A 45 -23.27 8.99 16.49
CA PRO A 45 -24.18 8.28 15.61
C PRO A 45 -25.37 7.69 16.40
N PRO A 46 -26.62 7.79 15.90
CA PRO A 46 -27.82 7.32 16.58
C PRO A 46 -27.70 5.88 17.12
N LEU A 47 -27.05 4.97 16.39
CA LEU A 47 -26.82 3.59 16.83
C LEU A 47 -25.87 3.51 18.04
N LEU A 48 -24.83 4.35 18.06
CA LEU A 48 -23.86 4.40 19.16
C LEU A 48 -24.52 4.87 20.45
N GLN A 49 -25.50 5.77 20.37
CA GLN A 49 -26.28 6.20 21.54
C GLN A 49 -27.15 5.06 22.08
N LYS A 50 -27.80 4.30 21.19
CA LYS A 50 -28.59 3.11 21.55
C LYS A 50 -27.72 2.07 22.26
N LEU A 51 -26.55 1.72 21.71
CA LEU A 51 -25.60 0.77 22.31
C LEU A 51 -25.13 1.19 23.71
N LYS A 52 -24.87 2.49 23.92
CA LYS A 52 -24.52 3.03 25.25
C LYS A 52 -25.68 2.91 26.24
N GLY A 53 -26.91 3.11 25.78
CA GLY A 53 -28.12 2.88 26.58
C GLY A 53 -28.26 1.42 26.98
N ASP A 54 -28.18 0.53 26.01
CA ASP A 54 -28.33 -0.92 26.21
C ASP A 54 -27.23 -1.51 27.08
N LEU A 55 -26.01 -0.97 27.02
CA LEU A 55 -24.92 -1.36 27.92
C LEU A 55 -25.32 -1.14 29.39
N LYS A 56 -25.94 0.01 29.71
CA LYS A 56 -26.40 0.30 31.07
C LYS A 56 -27.57 -0.61 31.45
N THR A 57 -28.47 -0.90 30.51
CA THR A 57 -29.59 -1.81 30.72
C THR A 57 -29.11 -3.24 31.02
N ALA A 58 -28.17 -3.76 30.23
CA ALA A 58 -27.56 -5.08 30.44
C ALA A 58 -26.82 -5.17 31.78
N MET A 59 -26.13 -4.10 32.19
CA MET A 59 -25.49 -4.02 33.51
C MET A 59 -26.50 -4.14 34.66
N ARG A 60 -27.68 -3.52 34.53
CA ARG A 60 -28.75 -3.59 35.54
C ARG A 60 -29.47 -4.93 35.54
N ALA A 61 -29.72 -5.48 34.35
CA ALA A 61 -30.39 -6.76 34.16
C ALA A 61 -29.50 -7.98 34.49
N LYS A 62 -28.17 -7.77 34.66
CA LYS A 62 -27.17 -8.83 34.86
C LYS A 62 -27.13 -9.86 33.73
N ASP A 63 -27.46 -9.43 32.51
CA ASP A 63 -27.34 -10.23 31.28
C ASP A 63 -25.85 -10.31 30.88
N ALA A 64 -25.17 -11.36 31.35
CA ALA A 64 -23.73 -11.52 31.14
C ALA A 64 -23.34 -11.68 29.65
N PRO A 65 -24.04 -12.49 28.82
CA PRO A 65 -23.76 -12.59 27.39
C PRO A 65 -23.87 -11.26 26.65
N ARG A 66 -24.99 -10.54 26.78
CA ARG A 66 -25.20 -9.25 26.09
C ARG A 66 -24.23 -8.18 26.57
N LEU A 67 -23.91 -8.17 27.86
CA LEU A 67 -22.94 -7.27 28.44
C LEU A 67 -21.52 -7.49 27.89
N SER A 68 -21.13 -8.75 27.64
CA SER A 68 -19.85 -9.07 27.01
C SER A 68 -19.76 -8.50 25.59
N VAL A 69 -20.78 -8.77 24.77
CA VAL A 69 -20.85 -8.30 23.37
C VAL A 69 -20.82 -6.77 23.30
N LEU A 70 -21.63 -6.09 24.10
CA LEU A 70 -21.69 -4.63 24.10
C LEU A 70 -20.38 -3.97 24.53
N ARG A 71 -19.64 -4.59 25.46
CA ARG A 71 -18.29 -4.12 25.86
C ARG A 71 -17.28 -4.31 24.73
N SER A 72 -17.33 -5.44 24.04
CA SER A 72 -16.47 -5.72 22.89
C SER A 72 -16.69 -4.69 21.77
N ILE A 73 -17.94 -4.38 21.43
CA ILE A 73 -18.28 -3.34 20.44
C ILE A 73 -17.75 -1.97 20.88
N MET A 74 -17.99 -1.58 22.14
CA MET A 74 -17.54 -0.28 22.66
C MET A 74 -16.02 -0.15 22.66
N SER A 75 -15.31 -1.22 23.04
CA SER A 75 -13.85 -1.29 23.03
C SER A 75 -13.29 -1.18 21.62
N ALA A 76 -13.86 -1.93 20.67
CA ALA A 76 -13.45 -1.91 19.27
C ALA A 76 -13.67 -0.51 18.64
N ASN A 77 -14.79 0.15 18.96
CA ASN A 77 -15.05 1.53 18.52
C ASN A 77 -14.07 2.55 19.12
N LEU A 78 -13.74 2.42 20.42
CA LEU A 78 -12.74 3.26 21.08
C LEU A 78 -11.33 3.03 20.53
N ASN A 79 -11.01 1.81 20.09
CA ASN A 79 -9.73 1.53 19.47
C ASN A 79 -9.65 2.10 18.05
N ALA A 80 -10.73 2.01 17.28
CA ALA A 80 -10.80 2.62 15.96
C ALA A 80 -10.62 4.15 16.01
N SER A 81 -11.16 4.82 17.04
CA SER A 81 -11.00 6.28 17.21
C SER A 81 -9.57 6.74 17.50
N LYS A 82 -8.65 5.84 17.88
CA LYS A 82 -7.23 6.14 18.10
C LYS A 82 -6.38 6.03 16.82
N THR A 83 -6.97 5.56 15.73
CA THR A 83 -6.27 5.39 14.44
C THR A 83 -6.51 6.57 13.51
N THR A 84 -5.82 6.59 12.37
CA THR A 84 -5.97 7.62 11.32
C THR A 84 -7.39 7.69 10.72
N SER A 85 -8.22 6.64 10.93
CA SER A 85 -9.58 6.53 10.37
C SER A 85 -10.62 6.23 11.47
N PRO A 86 -11.10 7.26 12.21
CA PRO A 86 -12.10 7.08 13.25
C PRO A 86 -13.48 6.75 12.69
N ILE A 87 -14.26 5.94 13.43
CA ILE A 87 -15.65 5.61 13.11
C ILE A 87 -16.52 6.84 13.41
N ARG A 88 -17.16 7.39 12.37
CA ARG A 88 -18.00 8.59 12.46
C ARG A 88 -19.45 8.36 12.05
N THR A 89 -19.75 7.26 11.36
CA THR A 89 -21.10 7.01 10.82
C THR A 89 -21.66 5.67 11.31
N ASP A 90 -23.00 5.55 11.34
CA ASP A 90 -23.68 4.30 11.70
C ASP A 90 -23.27 3.15 10.75
N VAL A 91 -23.04 3.45 9.47
CA VAL A 91 -22.57 2.47 8.46
C VAL A 91 -21.22 1.87 8.85
N GLN A 92 -20.27 2.71 9.26
CA GLN A 92 -18.95 2.25 9.71
C GLN A 92 -19.04 1.44 11.01
N LEU A 93 -19.98 1.78 11.89
CA LEU A 93 -20.23 1.04 13.11
C LEU A 93 -20.86 -0.34 12.85
N VAL A 94 -21.81 -0.45 11.91
CA VAL A 94 -22.36 -1.74 11.50
C VAL A 94 -21.29 -2.62 10.84
N ALA A 95 -20.40 -2.04 10.03
CA ALA A 95 -19.27 -2.78 9.46
C ALA A 95 -18.31 -3.31 10.55
N LEU A 96 -18.07 -2.54 11.61
CA LEU A 96 -17.31 -3.02 12.78
C LEU A 96 -18.02 -4.19 13.48
N ILE A 97 -19.34 -4.10 13.67
CA ILE A 97 -20.14 -5.16 14.30
C ILE A 97 -20.11 -6.44 13.46
N ARG A 98 -20.20 -6.35 12.13
CA ARG A 98 -20.03 -7.51 11.23
C ARG A 98 -18.63 -8.11 11.29
N LYS A 99 -17.59 -7.30 11.44
CA LYS A 99 -16.22 -7.81 11.65
C LYS A 99 -16.13 -8.65 12.92
N LEU A 100 -16.79 -8.21 14.00
CA LEU A 100 -16.87 -8.98 15.24
C LEU A 100 -17.69 -10.28 15.05
N GLN A 101 -18.81 -10.21 14.32
CA GLN A 101 -19.63 -11.38 13.99
C GLN A 101 -18.82 -12.43 13.23
N LYS A 102 -18.07 -12.02 12.21
CA LYS A 102 -17.20 -12.93 11.46
C LYS A 102 -16.13 -13.56 12.34
N SER A 103 -15.46 -12.76 13.18
CA SER A 103 -14.47 -13.29 14.12
C SER A 103 -15.06 -14.32 15.09
N ALA A 104 -16.32 -14.17 15.49
CA ALA A 104 -17.03 -15.16 16.30
C ALA A 104 -17.40 -16.41 15.49
N GLN A 105 -17.79 -16.27 14.22
CA GLN A 105 -18.06 -17.40 13.31
C GLN A 105 -16.80 -18.23 13.03
N ASP A 106 -15.65 -17.57 12.82
CA ASP A 106 -14.36 -18.25 12.65
C ASP A 106 -14.01 -19.04 13.94
N ALA A 107 -14.25 -18.44 15.11
CA ALA A 107 -14.07 -19.12 16.39
C ALA A 107 -15.04 -20.31 16.61
N VAL A 108 -16.28 -20.24 16.10
CA VAL A 108 -17.21 -21.38 16.09
C VAL A 108 -16.64 -22.52 15.25
N ALA A 109 -16.15 -22.23 14.04
CA ALA A 109 -15.58 -23.25 13.16
C ALA A 109 -14.38 -23.94 13.81
N ASP A 110 -13.49 -23.17 14.45
CA ASP A 110 -12.33 -23.70 15.18
C ASP A 110 -12.76 -24.53 16.40
N ALA A 111 -13.78 -24.09 17.15
CA ALA A 111 -14.30 -24.80 18.32
C ALA A 111 -15.00 -26.11 17.93
N GLN A 112 -15.72 -26.13 16.81
CA GLN A 112 -16.33 -27.33 16.24
C GLN A 112 -15.27 -28.33 15.80
N ALA A 113 -14.21 -27.87 15.13
CA ALA A 113 -13.07 -28.71 14.75
C ALA A 113 -12.36 -29.33 15.96
N ALA A 114 -12.37 -28.65 17.10
CA ALA A 114 -11.82 -29.12 18.37
C ALA A 114 -12.80 -29.95 19.23
N GLY A 115 -14.04 -30.18 18.77
CA GLY A 115 -15.07 -30.92 19.52
C GLY A 115 -15.53 -30.24 20.82
N ARG A 116 -15.40 -28.91 20.92
CA ARG A 116 -15.71 -28.10 22.11
C ARG A 116 -17.09 -27.45 22.00
N GLU A 117 -18.15 -28.24 22.15
CA GLU A 117 -19.55 -27.78 22.03
C GLU A 117 -19.93 -26.68 23.03
N ASP A 118 -19.29 -26.63 24.20
CA ASP A 118 -19.51 -25.61 25.22
C ASP A 118 -19.10 -24.20 24.75
N LEU A 119 -18.08 -24.12 23.89
CA LEU A 119 -17.63 -22.89 23.28
C LEU A 119 -18.51 -22.51 22.09
N VAL A 120 -18.90 -23.49 21.28
CA VAL A 120 -19.81 -23.29 20.14
C VAL A 120 -21.10 -22.61 20.59
N GLN A 121 -21.71 -23.09 21.67
CA GLN A 121 -22.93 -22.50 22.21
C GLN A 121 -22.74 -21.03 22.65
N LYS A 122 -21.62 -20.71 23.32
CA LYS A 122 -21.32 -19.36 23.77
C LYS A 122 -21.06 -18.39 22.61
N GLU A 123 -20.36 -18.83 21.57
CA GLU A 123 -20.11 -18.00 20.40
C GLU A 123 -21.38 -17.81 19.56
N ASN A 124 -22.23 -18.83 19.45
CA ASN A 124 -23.54 -18.70 18.80
C ASN A 124 -24.48 -17.72 19.53
N GLU A 125 -24.48 -17.72 20.87
CA GLU A 125 -25.20 -16.72 21.66
C GLU A 125 -24.68 -15.29 21.39
N GLN A 126 -23.37 -15.11 21.24
CA GLN A 126 -22.79 -13.82 20.86
C GLN A 126 -23.20 -13.40 19.45
N ILE A 127 -23.18 -14.32 18.48
CA ILE A 127 -23.58 -14.08 17.09
C ILE A 127 -25.05 -13.63 17.03
N SER A 128 -25.95 -14.30 17.75
CA SER A 128 -27.37 -13.95 17.79
C SER A 128 -27.61 -12.52 18.31
N ILE A 129 -26.86 -12.10 19.33
CA ILE A 129 -26.93 -10.73 19.88
C ILE A 129 -26.39 -9.71 18.86
N LEU A 130 -25.30 -10.03 18.16
CA LEU A 130 -24.73 -9.16 17.12
C LEU A 130 -25.72 -8.98 15.96
N GLU A 131 -26.40 -10.04 15.54
CA GLU A 131 -27.44 -10.00 14.49
C GLU A 131 -28.62 -9.12 14.87
N GLU A 132 -29.09 -9.18 16.12
CA GLU A 132 -30.14 -8.29 16.64
C GLU A 132 -29.74 -6.81 16.47
N TYR A 133 -28.48 -6.46 16.76
CA TYR A 133 -27.97 -5.10 16.62
C TYR A 133 -27.76 -4.67 15.17
N ILE A 134 -27.36 -5.59 14.28
CA ILE A 134 -27.25 -5.32 12.84
C ILE A 134 -28.65 -5.09 12.25
N ALA A 135 -29.61 -5.97 12.54
CA ALA A 135 -30.98 -5.85 12.05
C ALA A 135 -31.66 -4.58 12.58
N GLY A 136 -31.41 -4.22 13.84
CA GLY A 136 -31.94 -3.02 14.48
C GLY A 136 -31.23 -1.72 14.11
N SER A 137 -30.24 -1.73 13.21
CA SER A 137 -29.44 -0.56 12.81
C SER A 137 -30.05 0.27 11.67
N GLY A 138 -30.99 -0.30 10.91
CA GLY A 138 -31.57 0.35 9.73
C GLY A 138 -30.64 0.45 8.51
N VAL A 139 -29.42 -0.10 8.59
CA VAL A 139 -28.46 -0.15 7.47
C VAL A 139 -28.81 -1.31 6.55
N GLN A 140 -29.18 -1.01 5.31
CA GLN A 140 -29.52 -2.05 4.32
C GLN A 140 -28.26 -2.83 3.92
N THR A 141 -28.34 -4.16 4.05
CA THR A 141 -27.34 -5.09 3.57
C THR A 141 -27.59 -5.33 2.09
N LEU A 142 -26.68 -4.94 1.20
CA LEU A 142 -26.78 -5.39 -0.19
C LEU A 142 -26.45 -6.87 -0.26
N GLY A 143 -27.19 -7.61 -1.08
CA GLY A 143 -26.86 -8.99 -1.42
C GLY A 143 -25.56 -9.06 -2.24
N GLU A 144 -24.84 -10.18 -2.16
CA GLU A 144 -23.57 -10.38 -2.89
C GLU A 144 -23.69 -10.05 -4.39
N ALA A 145 -24.81 -10.44 -5.02
CA ALA A 145 -25.09 -10.18 -6.43
C ALA A 145 -25.23 -8.68 -6.77
N GLU A 146 -25.79 -7.88 -5.86
CA GLU A 146 -25.98 -6.44 -6.06
C GLU A 146 -24.65 -5.70 -5.92
N ILE A 147 -23.78 -6.16 -5.02
CA ILE A 147 -22.43 -5.63 -4.83
C ILE A 147 -21.57 -5.92 -6.07
N LYS A 148 -21.63 -7.16 -6.59
CA LYS A 148 -21.01 -7.53 -7.88
C LYS A 148 -21.45 -6.59 -9.01
N ALA A 149 -22.76 -6.37 -9.14
CA ALA A 149 -23.30 -5.49 -10.18
C ALA A 149 -22.80 -4.05 -10.06
N VAL A 150 -22.73 -3.48 -8.86
CA VAL A 150 -22.24 -2.11 -8.63
C VAL A 150 -20.75 -1.98 -8.97
N ILE A 151 -19.94 -2.97 -8.62
CA ILE A 151 -18.49 -2.98 -8.92
C ILE A 151 -18.25 -3.13 -10.41
N THR A 152 -18.93 -4.07 -11.08
CA THR A 152 -18.81 -4.27 -12.53
C THR A 152 -19.20 -3.00 -13.30
N GLN A 153 -20.30 -2.36 -12.91
CA GLN A 153 -20.70 -1.07 -13.49
C GLN A 153 -19.66 0.03 -13.25
N ALA A 154 -19.04 0.08 -12.06
CA ALA A 154 -18.00 1.06 -11.75
C ALA A 154 -16.73 0.84 -12.59
N ILE A 155 -16.35 -0.42 -12.84
CA ILE A 155 -15.20 -0.81 -13.66
C ILE A 155 -15.45 -0.51 -15.14
N GLU A 156 -16.61 -0.92 -15.68
CA GLU A 156 -17.01 -0.61 -17.07
C GLU A 156 -17.00 0.90 -17.33
N ALA A 157 -17.58 1.65 -16.40
CA ALA A 157 -17.65 3.10 -16.53
C ALA A 157 -16.28 3.79 -16.34
N ALA A 158 -15.33 3.17 -15.61
CA ALA A 158 -13.95 3.67 -15.49
C ALA A 158 -13.13 3.37 -16.75
N ASN A 159 -13.32 2.19 -17.34
CA ASN A 159 -12.70 1.79 -18.60
C ASN A 159 -13.21 2.65 -19.78
N GLY A 160 -14.51 2.96 -19.83
CA GLY A 160 -15.10 3.85 -20.83
C GLY A 160 -14.60 5.32 -20.75
N ALA A 161 -13.99 5.71 -19.63
CA ALA A 161 -13.38 7.04 -19.44
C ALA A 161 -11.89 7.10 -19.84
N GLY A 162 -11.32 6.02 -20.36
CA GLY A 162 -9.94 5.99 -20.90
C GLY A 162 -8.83 6.10 -19.85
N LYS A 163 -9.10 5.79 -18.58
CA LYS A 163 -8.11 5.83 -17.49
C LYS A 163 -7.52 4.42 -17.26
N ALA A 164 -6.19 4.30 -17.26
CA ALA A 164 -5.49 3.03 -17.03
C ALA A 164 -4.58 3.08 -15.78
N GLY A 165 -4.24 1.90 -15.24
CA GLY A 165 -3.29 1.73 -14.13
C GLY A 165 -3.79 2.31 -12.79
N LYS A 166 -2.89 2.93 -12.00
CA LYS A 166 -3.19 3.48 -10.66
C LYS A 166 -4.34 4.50 -10.65
N SER A 167 -4.61 5.16 -11.79
CA SER A 167 -5.73 6.09 -11.94
C SER A 167 -7.09 5.40 -12.07
N LEU A 168 -7.13 4.15 -12.54
CA LEU A 168 -8.37 3.37 -12.67
C LEU A 168 -8.93 3.06 -11.27
N MET A 169 -8.09 2.51 -10.39
CA MET A 169 -8.52 2.11 -9.04
C MET A 169 -9.01 3.30 -8.22
N GLY A 170 -8.38 4.48 -8.33
CA GLY A 170 -8.87 5.70 -7.67
C GLY A 170 -10.25 6.15 -8.17
N GLU A 171 -10.52 6.03 -9.46
CA GLU A 171 -11.82 6.37 -10.06
C GLU A 171 -12.89 5.32 -9.71
N VAL A 172 -12.54 4.03 -9.72
CA VAL A 172 -13.42 2.93 -9.31
C VAL A 172 -13.79 3.09 -7.84
N MET A 173 -12.81 3.32 -6.95
CA MET A 173 -13.09 3.54 -5.52
C MET A 173 -13.94 4.79 -5.29
N LYS A 174 -13.73 5.86 -6.06
CA LYS A 174 -14.58 7.06 -5.97
C LYS A 174 -16.03 6.75 -6.34
N ARG A 175 -16.26 5.98 -7.39
CA ARG A 175 -17.61 5.62 -7.87
C ARG A 175 -18.29 4.58 -6.99
N VAL A 176 -17.54 3.59 -6.53
CA VAL A 176 -18.00 2.59 -5.56
C VAL A 176 -18.36 3.28 -4.24
N ASN A 177 -17.52 4.19 -3.73
CA ASN A 177 -17.85 4.95 -2.52
C ASN A 177 -19.11 5.80 -2.71
N ALA A 178 -19.28 6.48 -3.86
CA ALA A 178 -20.49 7.25 -4.14
C ALA A 178 -21.76 6.37 -4.25
N ALA A 179 -21.64 5.17 -4.81
CA ALA A 179 -22.76 4.22 -4.95
C ALA A 179 -23.10 3.48 -3.64
N LEU A 180 -22.14 3.40 -2.72
CA LEU A 180 -22.24 2.72 -1.43
C LEU A 180 -22.41 3.67 -0.24
N GLU A 181 -22.61 4.98 -0.46
CA GLU A 181 -23.00 5.90 0.61
C GLU A 181 -24.26 5.39 1.32
N GLY A 182 -24.13 5.07 2.61
CA GLY A 182 -25.23 4.52 3.40
C GLY A 182 -25.35 2.98 3.44
N LYS A 183 -24.47 2.25 2.74
CA LYS A 183 -24.56 0.78 2.58
C LYS A 183 -23.32 0.07 3.14
N ASP A 184 -23.50 -1.15 3.62
CA ASP A 184 -22.43 -1.86 4.32
C ASP A 184 -21.27 -2.27 3.39
N MET A 185 -20.07 -1.80 3.75
CA MET A 185 -18.80 -1.97 3.04
C MET A 185 -18.05 -3.26 3.43
N ALA A 186 -18.51 -4.03 4.40
CA ALA A 186 -17.84 -5.24 4.90
C ALA A 186 -17.75 -6.32 3.82
N MET A 187 -18.75 -6.40 2.94
CA MET A 187 -18.68 -7.25 1.76
C MET A 187 -17.79 -6.68 0.68
N LEU A 188 -17.48 -5.37 0.63
CA LEU A 188 -16.50 -4.88 -0.35
C LEU A 188 -15.09 -5.41 -0.02
N PHE A 189 -14.74 -5.49 1.27
CA PHE A 189 -13.46 -6.02 1.72
C PHE A 189 -13.38 -7.56 1.61
N PHE A 190 -14.50 -8.25 1.82
CA PHE A 190 -14.59 -9.70 1.65
C PHE A 190 -14.76 -10.11 0.18
N PHE A 191 -15.44 -9.31 -0.64
CA PHE A 191 -15.54 -9.49 -2.08
C PHE A 191 -14.20 -9.25 -2.77
N PHE A 192 -13.40 -8.31 -2.26
CA PHE A 192 -12.00 -8.15 -2.67
C PHE A 192 -11.10 -9.34 -2.26
N TYR A 193 -11.57 -10.27 -1.41
CA TYR A 193 -10.73 -11.30 -0.80
C TYR A 193 -11.25 -12.74 -0.94
N VAL A 194 -12.55 -13.00 -1.17
CA VAL A 194 -13.14 -14.34 -0.98
C VAL A 194 -14.19 -14.76 -2.01
N CYS A 195 -14.92 -13.87 -2.66
CA CYS A 195 -15.91 -14.31 -3.65
C CYS A 195 -15.36 -14.13 -5.07
N ASP A 196 -14.90 -15.25 -5.64
CA ASP A 196 -14.05 -15.41 -6.81
C ASP A 196 -12.56 -15.20 -6.48
N GLY A 197 -11.91 -16.28 -6.03
CA GLY A 197 -10.47 -16.29 -5.80
C GLY A 197 -9.72 -15.75 -7.02
N PRO A 198 -8.62 -15.00 -6.84
CA PRO A 198 -8.01 -14.32 -7.94
C PRO A 198 -7.24 -15.32 -8.79
N ALA A 199 -7.87 -15.75 -9.88
CA ALA A 199 -7.11 -16.14 -11.05
C ALA A 199 -6.31 -14.93 -11.59
N ASP A 200 -6.69 -13.67 -11.33
CA ASP A 200 -6.04 -12.51 -11.99
C ASP A 200 -6.04 -11.19 -11.18
N ILE A 201 -5.40 -11.13 -9.99
CA ILE A 201 -4.78 -9.84 -9.53
C ILE A 201 -3.27 -9.80 -9.77
N HIS A 202 -2.69 -10.92 -10.18
CA HIS A 202 -1.32 -11.06 -10.66
C HIS A 202 -1.34 -11.96 -11.91
N ALA A 203 -2.17 -11.59 -12.89
CA ALA A 203 -2.24 -12.32 -14.17
C ALA A 203 -0.82 -12.43 -14.72
N SER A 204 -0.30 -13.66 -14.86
CA SER A 204 1.02 -13.87 -15.40
C SER A 204 0.94 -13.94 -16.92
N GLU A 205 1.69 -13.08 -17.60
CA GLU A 205 1.81 -13.12 -19.06
C GLU A 205 3.02 -13.99 -19.43
N LEU A 206 2.79 -14.98 -20.28
CA LEU A 206 3.85 -15.86 -20.78
C LEU A 206 4.36 -15.34 -22.12
N ILE A 207 5.65 -15.03 -22.18
CA ILE A 207 6.33 -14.63 -23.41
C ILE A 207 7.03 -15.85 -23.98
N SER A 208 6.76 -16.14 -25.25
CA SER A 208 7.38 -17.26 -25.97
C SER A 208 8.37 -16.76 -27.01
N SER A 209 9.50 -17.46 -27.13
CA SER A 209 10.44 -17.27 -28.24
C SER A 209 10.11 -18.11 -29.47
N GLY A 210 9.10 -18.99 -29.39
CA GLY A 210 8.77 -19.96 -30.44
C GLY A 210 9.69 -21.18 -30.47
N SER A 211 10.54 -21.36 -29.45
CA SER A 211 11.40 -22.53 -29.33
C SER A 211 10.60 -23.79 -29.00
N LYS A 212 10.91 -24.90 -29.67
CA LYS A 212 10.27 -26.21 -29.39
C LYS A 212 10.45 -26.66 -27.93
N PHE A 213 11.59 -26.31 -27.33
CA PHE A 213 11.93 -26.66 -25.96
C PHE A 213 10.98 -26.08 -24.92
N GLU A 214 10.33 -24.94 -25.20
CA GLU A 214 9.37 -24.34 -24.27
C GLU A 214 8.19 -25.27 -23.99
N GLY A 215 7.67 -25.92 -25.05
CA GLY A 215 6.59 -26.90 -24.94
C GLY A 215 7.05 -28.28 -24.45
N GLU A 216 8.26 -28.72 -24.84
CA GLU A 216 8.77 -30.05 -24.47
C GLU A 216 9.27 -30.13 -23.02
N ILE A 217 9.92 -29.06 -22.52
CA ILE A 217 10.55 -29.02 -21.19
C ILE A 217 9.67 -28.29 -20.17
N GLY A 218 8.79 -27.40 -20.62
CA GLY A 218 7.85 -26.67 -19.76
C GLY A 218 8.45 -25.42 -19.15
N TYR A 219 8.84 -24.45 -19.99
CA TYR A 219 9.23 -23.11 -19.57
C TYR A 219 8.77 -22.06 -20.61
N SER A 220 8.73 -20.79 -20.23
CA SER A 220 8.47 -19.67 -21.14
C SER A 220 9.75 -18.83 -21.30
N ARG A 221 9.98 -18.21 -22.46
CA ARG A 221 11.14 -17.32 -22.66
C ARG A 221 11.21 -16.22 -21.60
N ALA A 222 10.06 -15.64 -21.26
CA ALA A 222 9.92 -14.80 -20.09
C ALA A 222 8.52 -14.93 -19.48
N VAL A 223 8.41 -14.58 -18.20
CA VAL A 223 7.13 -14.47 -17.50
C VAL A 223 7.02 -13.06 -16.92
N VAL A 224 5.91 -12.39 -17.19
CA VAL A 224 5.56 -11.11 -16.56
C VAL A 224 4.62 -11.39 -15.41
N VAL A 225 4.95 -10.87 -14.23
CA VAL A 225 4.04 -10.86 -13.07
C VAL A 225 4.06 -9.45 -12.52
N ASP A 226 2.92 -8.77 -12.58
CA ASP A 226 2.81 -7.32 -12.33
C ASP A 226 3.80 -6.51 -13.19
N ASP A 227 4.64 -5.70 -12.53
CA ASP A 227 5.68 -4.90 -13.14
C ASP A 227 7.01 -5.68 -13.30
N PHE A 228 7.11 -6.92 -12.80
CA PHE A 228 8.34 -7.71 -12.92
C PHE A 228 8.34 -8.56 -14.19
N VAL A 229 9.50 -8.59 -14.85
CA VAL A 229 9.76 -9.47 -15.99
C VAL A 229 10.90 -10.42 -15.62
N PHE A 230 10.61 -11.71 -15.63
CA PHE A 230 11.56 -12.77 -15.36
C PHE A 230 11.94 -13.44 -16.68
N VAL A 231 13.15 -13.19 -17.17
CA VAL A 231 13.65 -13.82 -18.40
C VAL A 231 14.39 -15.09 -18.02
N SER A 232 14.06 -16.20 -18.67
CA SER A 232 14.73 -17.48 -18.43
C SER A 232 16.21 -17.44 -18.82
N GLY A 233 16.96 -18.41 -18.29
CA GLY A 233 18.35 -18.65 -18.69
C GLY A 233 18.47 -18.70 -20.22
N THR A 234 19.28 -17.78 -20.75
CA THR A 234 19.41 -17.58 -22.19
C THR A 234 20.86 -17.78 -22.60
N THR A 235 21.05 -18.56 -23.67
CA THR A 235 22.33 -18.90 -24.26
C THR A 235 22.47 -18.27 -25.66
N GLY A 236 23.66 -18.38 -26.24
CA GLY A 236 24.06 -17.66 -27.46
C GLY A 236 23.60 -18.28 -28.79
N TYR A 237 22.53 -19.06 -28.80
CA TYR A 237 21.97 -19.59 -30.05
C TYR A 237 21.30 -18.48 -30.88
N ASP A 238 21.54 -18.47 -32.18
CA ASP A 238 20.72 -17.74 -33.13
C ASP A 238 19.45 -18.57 -33.40
N TYR A 239 18.28 -18.05 -33.05
CA TYR A 239 17.01 -18.78 -33.23
C TYR A 239 16.53 -18.87 -34.69
N ALA A 240 17.11 -18.09 -35.60
CA ALA A 240 16.81 -18.19 -37.03
C ALA A 240 17.61 -19.33 -37.69
N THR A 241 18.88 -19.52 -37.32
CA THR A 241 19.75 -20.55 -37.91
C THR A 241 19.84 -21.82 -37.06
N GLY A 242 19.62 -21.72 -35.75
CA GLY A 242 19.85 -22.78 -34.78
C GLY A 242 21.32 -23.00 -34.42
N GLU A 243 22.21 -22.11 -34.85
CA GLU A 243 23.66 -22.22 -34.63
C GLU A 243 24.11 -21.44 -33.39
N ILE A 244 25.24 -21.85 -32.81
CA ILE A 244 25.90 -21.17 -31.70
C ILE A 244 27.39 -20.99 -32.03
N SER A 245 27.92 -19.78 -31.82
CA SER A 245 29.33 -19.48 -32.10
C SER A 245 30.25 -20.22 -31.11
N GLU A 246 31.43 -20.67 -31.53
CA GLU A 246 32.44 -21.20 -30.61
C GLU A 246 33.13 -20.09 -29.79
N ASP A 247 32.99 -18.83 -30.16
CA ASP A 247 33.58 -17.71 -29.43
C ASP A 247 32.63 -17.20 -28.32
N VAL A 248 33.10 -17.24 -27.07
CA VAL A 248 32.31 -16.82 -25.90
C VAL A 248 31.89 -15.35 -25.97
N VAL A 249 32.69 -14.49 -26.64
CA VAL A 249 32.34 -13.07 -26.81
C VAL A 249 31.15 -12.94 -27.77
N GLN A 250 31.16 -13.68 -28.87
CA GLN A 250 30.04 -13.72 -29.82
C GLN A 250 28.80 -14.38 -29.23
N GLN A 251 28.96 -15.49 -28.49
CA GLN A 251 27.85 -16.10 -27.75
C GLN A 251 27.23 -15.09 -26.78
N THR A 252 28.04 -14.33 -26.05
CA THR A 252 27.52 -13.32 -25.11
C THR A 252 26.73 -12.24 -25.82
N GLU A 253 27.21 -11.75 -26.95
CA GLU A 253 26.49 -10.74 -27.74
C GLU A 253 25.14 -11.30 -28.23
N GLN A 254 25.12 -12.52 -28.77
CA GLN A 254 23.88 -13.17 -29.20
C GLN A 254 22.92 -13.42 -28.02
N THR A 255 23.43 -13.87 -26.87
CA THR A 255 22.65 -14.01 -25.63
C THR A 255 21.96 -12.70 -25.25
N MET A 256 22.69 -11.58 -25.30
CA MET A 256 22.13 -10.27 -24.96
C MET A 256 21.09 -9.78 -25.97
N ILE A 257 21.27 -10.06 -27.27
CA ILE A 257 20.25 -9.80 -28.31
C ILE A 257 18.96 -10.58 -28.02
N ASN A 258 19.09 -11.86 -27.68
CA ASN A 258 17.95 -12.73 -27.35
C ASN A 258 17.22 -12.24 -26.09
N ILE A 259 17.96 -11.80 -25.06
CA ILE A 259 17.39 -11.22 -23.83
C ILE A 259 16.69 -9.89 -24.12
N ASP A 260 17.29 -8.98 -24.89
CA ASP A 260 16.68 -7.70 -25.26
C ASP A 260 15.37 -7.93 -26.02
N LYS A 261 15.36 -8.88 -26.96
CA LYS A 261 14.12 -9.27 -27.65
C LYS A 261 13.05 -9.76 -26.67
N ALA A 262 13.39 -10.67 -25.75
CA ALA A 262 12.45 -11.18 -24.76
C ALA A 262 11.89 -10.07 -23.86
N LEU A 263 12.74 -9.13 -23.43
CA LEU A 263 12.31 -7.97 -22.64
C LEU A 263 11.38 -7.06 -23.45
N ARG A 264 11.68 -6.79 -24.73
CA ARG A 264 10.82 -5.97 -25.60
C ARG A 264 9.46 -6.60 -25.85
N ASP A 265 9.44 -7.90 -26.12
CA ASP A 265 8.19 -8.66 -26.28
C ASP A 265 7.36 -8.61 -24.98
N ALA A 266 8.01 -8.54 -23.82
CA ALA A 266 7.39 -8.34 -22.52
C ALA A 266 7.00 -6.88 -22.20
N GLY A 267 7.24 -5.92 -23.09
CA GLY A 267 7.01 -4.48 -22.85
C GLY A 267 7.98 -3.85 -21.84
N SER A 268 9.22 -4.33 -21.79
CA SER A 268 10.32 -3.86 -20.94
C SER A 268 11.57 -3.62 -21.79
N SER A 269 12.67 -3.21 -21.15
CA SER A 269 13.96 -2.96 -21.81
C SER A 269 15.16 -3.38 -20.94
N VAL A 270 16.34 -3.49 -21.56
CA VAL A 270 17.60 -3.75 -20.83
C VAL A 270 17.90 -2.67 -19.79
N SER A 271 17.46 -1.42 -20.00
CA SER A 271 17.61 -0.32 -19.04
C SER A 271 16.83 -0.49 -17.74
N GLU A 272 15.88 -1.43 -17.70
CA GLU A 272 15.03 -1.73 -16.54
C GLU A 272 15.44 -3.03 -15.84
N VAL A 273 16.57 -3.63 -16.25
CA VAL A 273 17.13 -4.82 -15.61
C VAL A 273 17.67 -4.43 -14.24
N VAL A 274 17.15 -5.07 -13.19
CA VAL A 274 17.54 -4.84 -11.79
C VAL A 274 18.47 -5.93 -11.26
N ARG A 275 18.43 -7.13 -11.85
CA ARG A 275 19.25 -8.28 -11.45
C ARG A 275 19.69 -9.09 -12.65
N VAL A 276 20.92 -9.59 -12.61
CA VAL A 276 21.50 -10.50 -13.60
C VAL A 276 22.26 -11.63 -12.91
N ARG A 277 22.15 -12.84 -13.47
CA ARG A 277 22.94 -14.00 -13.07
C ARG A 277 23.67 -14.55 -14.29
N TYR A 278 24.99 -14.65 -14.17
CA TYR A 278 25.89 -15.20 -15.18
C TYR A 278 26.30 -16.62 -14.78
N ILE A 279 26.20 -17.56 -15.70
CA ILE A 279 26.59 -18.96 -15.50
C ILE A 279 27.54 -19.36 -16.63
N LEU A 280 28.76 -19.77 -16.30
CA LEU A 280 29.77 -20.18 -17.28
C LEU A 280 30.51 -21.43 -16.79
N PRO A 281 30.91 -22.37 -17.69
CA PRO A 281 31.73 -23.52 -17.32
C PRO A 281 33.15 -23.14 -16.88
N ASP A 282 33.79 -22.23 -17.60
CA ASP A 282 35.12 -21.70 -17.28
C ASP A 282 35.03 -20.24 -16.82
N ARG A 283 35.40 -19.99 -15.56
CA ARG A 283 35.48 -18.63 -15.02
C ARG A 283 36.50 -17.74 -15.73
N SER A 284 37.47 -18.32 -16.43
CA SER A 284 38.52 -17.61 -17.16
C SER A 284 37.99 -16.88 -18.39
N ASP A 285 36.83 -17.29 -18.90
CA ASP A 285 36.15 -16.63 -20.01
C ASP A 285 35.41 -15.35 -19.57
N PHE A 286 35.09 -15.22 -18.28
CA PHE A 286 34.27 -14.11 -17.79
C PHE A 286 34.88 -12.71 -18.04
N PRO A 287 36.20 -12.49 -17.85
CA PRO A 287 36.83 -11.21 -18.21
C PRO A 287 36.77 -10.88 -19.70
N LEU A 288 36.74 -11.88 -20.59
CA LEU A 288 36.70 -11.67 -22.04
C LEU A 288 35.38 -11.03 -22.48
N VAL A 289 34.29 -11.31 -21.77
CA VAL A 289 32.94 -10.85 -22.13
C VAL A 289 32.56 -9.50 -21.50
N TRP A 290 33.39 -8.95 -20.59
CA TRP A 290 33.13 -7.65 -19.95
C TRP A 290 32.89 -6.48 -20.92
N PRO A 291 33.57 -6.38 -22.09
CA PRO A 291 33.27 -5.33 -23.06
C PRO A 291 31.83 -5.41 -23.58
N VAL A 292 31.32 -6.61 -23.84
CA VAL A 292 29.93 -6.85 -24.25
C VAL A 292 28.99 -6.49 -23.10
N LEU A 293 29.23 -6.98 -21.88
CA LEU A 293 28.39 -6.65 -20.74
C LEU A 293 28.36 -5.14 -20.44
N ARG A 294 29.47 -4.43 -20.64
CA ARG A 294 29.55 -2.97 -20.48
C ARG A 294 28.73 -2.24 -21.55
N LYS A 295 28.73 -2.73 -22.80
CA LYS A 295 27.90 -2.18 -23.88
C LYS A 295 26.41 -2.21 -23.50
N TRP A 296 25.95 -3.30 -22.90
CA TRP A 296 24.53 -3.49 -22.57
C TRP A 296 24.12 -2.93 -21.20
N PHE A 297 24.94 -3.10 -20.16
CA PHE A 297 24.60 -2.77 -18.77
C PHE A 297 25.40 -1.61 -18.16
N GLY A 298 26.29 -0.95 -18.91
CA GLY A 298 27.27 -0.01 -18.35
C GLY A 298 26.67 1.14 -17.52
N SER A 299 25.53 1.69 -17.95
CA SER A 299 24.74 2.69 -17.21
C SER A 299 23.73 2.04 -16.25
N VAL A 300 23.14 0.92 -16.63
CA VAL A 300 22.08 0.21 -15.90
C VAL A 300 22.56 -0.33 -14.55
N ARG A 301 23.74 -0.96 -14.55
CA ARG A 301 24.43 -1.52 -13.37
C ARG A 301 23.51 -2.36 -12.46
N PRO A 302 22.91 -3.45 -12.97
CA PRO A 302 22.06 -4.33 -12.16
C PRO A 302 22.85 -5.03 -11.06
N ALA A 303 22.13 -5.51 -10.03
CA ALA A 303 22.71 -6.44 -9.07
C ALA A 303 23.15 -7.71 -9.80
N ALA A 304 24.39 -8.16 -9.58
CA ALA A 304 25.00 -9.20 -10.39
C ALA A 304 25.56 -10.35 -9.55
N THR A 305 25.32 -11.58 -10.00
CA THR A 305 25.96 -12.80 -9.47
C THR A 305 26.59 -13.58 -10.61
N MET A 306 27.84 -14.02 -10.44
CA MET A 306 28.50 -14.95 -11.37
C MET A 306 28.70 -16.30 -10.69
N VAL A 307 28.34 -17.37 -11.38
CA VAL A 307 28.46 -18.76 -10.93
C VAL A 307 29.27 -19.54 -11.96
N GLN A 308 30.25 -20.31 -11.50
CA GLN A 308 30.94 -21.29 -12.35
C GLN A 308 30.21 -22.63 -12.25
N SER A 309 29.66 -23.13 -13.37
CA SER A 309 28.94 -24.41 -13.47
C SER A 309 28.94 -24.91 -14.91
N THR A 310 28.90 -26.23 -15.10
CA THR A 310 28.64 -26.84 -16.42
C THR A 310 27.25 -26.44 -16.93
N LEU A 311 27.12 -26.28 -18.26
CA LEU A 311 25.86 -26.00 -18.96
C LEU A 311 25.30 -27.28 -19.60
N MET A 312 24.12 -27.21 -20.21
CA MET A 312 23.39 -28.37 -20.74
C MET A 312 24.18 -29.17 -21.78
N VAL A 313 24.94 -28.47 -22.64
CA VAL A 313 25.82 -29.06 -23.65
C VAL A 313 27.16 -28.31 -23.68
N ASP A 314 28.22 -29.00 -24.08
CA ASP A 314 29.60 -28.48 -24.03
C ASP A 314 29.84 -27.27 -24.96
N GLU A 315 29.01 -27.11 -25.99
CA GLU A 315 29.07 -25.97 -26.92
C GLU A 315 28.63 -24.65 -26.26
N MET A 316 27.81 -24.71 -25.21
CA MET A 316 27.36 -23.52 -24.49
C MET A 316 28.48 -23.02 -23.57
N LYS A 317 28.92 -21.79 -23.76
CA LYS A 317 30.00 -21.17 -22.96
C LYS A 317 29.50 -20.16 -21.94
N ILE A 318 28.30 -19.63 -22.14
CA ILE A 318 27.66 -18.68 -21.23
C ILE A 318 26.14 -18.81 -21.27
N GLU A 319 25.53 -18.74 -20.09
CA GLU A 319 24.10 -18.60 -19.90
C GLU A 319 23.82 -17.41 -18.99
N ILE A 320 22.83 -16.60 -19.35
CA ILE A 320 22.46 -15.38 -18.62
C ILE A 320 20.96 -15.39 -18.29
N GLU A 321 20.65 -15.17 -17.02
CA GLU A 321 19.29 -14.92 -16.52
C GLU A 321 19.18 -13.47 -16.09
N VAL A 322 18.07 -12.81 -16.44
CA VAL A 322 17.80 -11.43 -15.98
C VAL A 322 16.43 -11.30 -15.34
N THR A 323 16.34 -10.38 -14.38
CA THR A 323 15.08 -9.89 -13.84
C THR A 323 15.02 -8.39 -14.08
N ALA A 324 13.95 -7.94 -14.73
CA ALA A 324 13.66 -6.54 -14.95
C ALA A 324 12.42 -6.10 -14.18
N LYS A 325 12.31 -4.80 -13.93
CA LYS A 325 11.12 -4.19 -13.35
C LYS A 325 10.71 -2.99 -14.20
N LYS A 326 9.53 -3.06 -14.80
CA LYS A 326 8.97 -1.98 -15.62
C LYS A 326 8.93 -0.66 -14.82
N GLY A 327 9.31 0.44 -15.47
CA GLY A 327 9.37 1.77 -14.89
C GLY A 327 10.50 1.99 -13.88
N SER A 328 11.50 1.11 -13.82
CA SER A 328 12.67 1.25 -12.93
C SER A 328 13.92 1.83 -13.59
N SER A 329 13.77 2.52 -14.73
CA SER A 329 14.91 2.99 -15.53
C SER A 329 15.91 3.79 -14.68
N ASN A 330 17.09 3.21 -14.48
CA ASN A 330 18.23 3.88 -13.84
C ASN A 330 18.88 4.80 -14.88
N GLU A 331 18.24 5.93 -15.20
CA GLU A 331 18.98 7.08 -15.72
C GLU A 331 19.74 7.70 -14.56
N VAL A 332 21.06 7.52 -14.54
CA VAL A 332 21.93 8.28 -13.65
C VAL A 332 21.83 9.74 -14.11
N PRO A 333 21.37 10.70 -13.27
CA PRO A 333 21.38 12.10 -13.65
C PRO A 333 22.80 12.48 -14.01
N SER A 334 22.98 13.01 -15.23
CA SER A 334 24.25 13.58 -15.68
C SER A 334 24.67 14.60 -14.63
N LYS A 335 25.73 14.31 -13.87
CA LYS A 335 26.35 15.31 -13.02
C LYS A 335 26.74 16.47 -13.93
N GLU A 336 26.14 17.63 -13.73
CA GLU A 336 26.67 18.89 -14.21
C GLU A 336 28.13 18.95 -13.78
N GLU A 337 29.01 18.94 -14.77
CA GLU A 337 30.42 19.21 -14.64
C GLU A 337 30.53 20.65 -14.11
N SER A 338 30.73 20.77 -12.79
CA SER A 338 31.00 22.03 -12.11
C SER A 338 32.38 21.95 -11.47
N ALA A 339 33.25 22.80 -12.04
CA ALA A 339 34.62 23.16 -11.65
C ALA A 339 35.75 22.17 -11.98
#